data_AF-A0A0L8VEY7-F1
#
_entry.id   AF-A0A0L8VEY7-F1
#
_cell.length_a   1.000
_cell.length_b   1.000
_cell.length_c   1.000
_cell.angle_alpha   90.00
_cell.angle_beta   90.00
_cell.angle_gamma   90.00
#
_symmetry.space_group_name_H-M   'P 1'
#
loop_
_entity.id
_entity.type
_entity.pdbx_description
1 polymer ?
#
loop_
_entity_poly.entity_id
_entity_poly.type
_entity_poly.pdbx_seq_one_letter_code
_entity_poly.pdbx_strand_id
1 'polypeptide(L)' 'MNTYRFKTKISKTGKIKVPDSLALHDKEVEVTLVPKAHRLRKKLKAKDFVARWAGFLHSPDIENSRYDYLIKKYK' A
#
# COMPACT_ATOMS: atom_id res chain seq x y z
N MET A 1 25.21 -3.54 -17.54
CA MET A 1 24.61 -4.68 -16.82
C MET A 1 23.13 -4.39 -16.63
N ASN A 2 22.25 -5.19 -17.23
CA ASN A 2 20.80 -5.01 -17.09
C ASN A 2 20.29 -5.94 -15.98
N THR A 3 19.85 -5.37 -14.87
CA THR A 3 19.35 -6.12 -13.72
C THR A 3 17.84 -6.30 -13.83
N TYR A 4 17.37 -7.54 -13.93
CA TYR A 4 15.95 -7.83 -13.96
C TYR A 4 15.43 -8.14 -12.55
N ARG A 5 14.54 -7.28 -12.03
CA ARG A 5 13.98 -7.44 -10.68
C ARG A 5 12.52 -7.88 -10.76
N PHE A 6 12.24 -9.11 -10.35
CA PHE A 6 10.88 -9.62 -10.21
C PHE A 6 10.58 -10.07 -8.79
N LYS A 7 9.30 -10.16 -8.45
CA LYS A 7 8.84 -10.67 -7.15
C LYS A 7 8.14 -12.00 -7.40
N THR A 8 8.68 -13.09 -6.88
CA THR A 8 8.07 -14.41 -6.97
C THR A 8 8.04 -15.07 -5.60
N LYS A 9 7.20 -16.11 -5.45
CA LYS A 9 7.17 -16.95 -4.25
C LYS A 9 7.83 -18.28 -4.59
N ILE A 10 8.62 -18.77 -3.65
CA ILE A 10 9.16 -20.12 -3.71
C ILE A 10 7.99 -21.07 -3.43
N SER A 11 7.77 -22.03 -4.33
CA SER A 11 6.75 -23.05 -4.13
C SER A 11 7.11 -23.98 -2.96
N LYS A 12 6.13 -24.72 -2.42
CA LYS A 12 6.38 -25.68 -1.33
C LYS A 12 7.40 -26.76 -1.68
N THR A 13 7.58 -27.04 -2.97
CA THR A 13 8.54 -28.01 -3.50
C THR A 13 9.90 -27.38 -3.84
N GLY A 14 10.14 -26.12 -3.46
CA GLY A 14 11.42 -25.43 -3.68
C GLY A 14 11.62 -24.87 -5.09
N LYS A 15 10.66 -25.04 -6.00
CA LYS A 15 10.76 -24.50 -7.37
C LYS A 15 10.48 -23.00 -7.41
N ILE A 16 11.28 -22.27 -8.19
CA ILE A 16 11.14 -20.84 -8.50
C ILE A 16 10.83 -20.71 -9.99
N LYS A 17 9.76 -20.00 -10.34
CA LYS A 17 9.44 -19.67 -11.73
C LYS A 17 10.06 -18.33 -12.08
N VAL A 18 11.03 -18.35 -12.99
CA VAL A 18 11.58 -17.15 -13.61
C VAL A 18 10.61 -16.70 -14.71
N PRO A 19 10.30 -15.39 -14.85
CA PRO A 19 9.46 -14.89 -15.93
C PRO A 19 10.07 -15.23 -17.28
N ASP A 20 9.23 -15.72 -18.18
CA ASP A 20 9.64 -16.08 -19.55
C ASP A 20 9.95 -14.79 -20.30
N SER A 21 11.23 -14.61 -20.64
CA SER A 21 11.73 -13.42 -21.30
C SER A 21 12.68 -13.86 -22.40
N LEU A 22 12.31 -13.55 -23.64
CA LEU A 22 13.11 -13.86 -24.83
C LEU A 22 14.55 -13.35 -24.71
N ALA A 23 14.78 -12.30 -23.94
CA ALA A 23 16.10 -11.72 -23.71
C ALA A 23 17.03 -12.61 -22.85
N LEU A 24 16.49 -13.61 -22.14
CA LEU A 24 17.21 -14.52 -21.23
C LEU A 24 17.40 -15.93 -21.80
N HIS A 25 16.88 -16.21 -23.01
CA HIS A 25 17.09 -17.51 -23.66
C HIS A 25 18.58 -17.76 -23.91
N ASP A 26 19.02 -18.98 -23.60
CA ASP A 26 20.39 -19.48 -23.80
C ASP A 26 21.50 -18.62 -23.14
N LYS A 27 21.14 -17.88 -22.09
CA LYS A 27 22.09 -17.07 -21.32
C LYS A 27 22.27 -17.62 -19.91
N GLU A 28 23.52 -17.62 -19.46
CA GLU A 28 23.85 -17.79 -18.05
C GLU A 28 23.40 -16.55 -17.27
N VAL A 29 22.69 -16.78 -16.17
CA VAL A 29 22.14 -15.72 -15.33
C VAL A 29 22.44 -15.97 -13.87
N GLU A 30 22.76 -14.91 -13.14
CA GLU A 30 22.87 -14.93 -11.69
C GLU A 30 21.52 -14.58 -11.05
N VAL A 31 21.07 -15.40 -10.08
CA VAL A 31 19.79 -15.19 -9.39
C VAL A 31 20.05 -14.90 -7.90
N THR A 32 19.78 -13.67 -7.48
CA THR A 32 19.87 -13.28 -6.06
C THR A 32 18.52 -13.41 -5.36
N LEU A 33 18.44 -14.28 -4.34
CA LEU A 33 17.23 -14.45 -3.53
C LEU A 33 17.29 -13.59 -2.27
N VAL A 34 16.39 -12.63 -2.16
CA VAL A 34 16.26 -11.77 -0.97
C VAL A 34 14.99 -12.16 -0.20
N PRO A 35 15.09 -12.83 0.95
CA PRO A 35 13.93 -13.20 1.75
C PRO A 35 13.22 -11.93 2.22
N LYS A 36 11.93 -11.83 1.90
CA LYS A 36 11.09 -10.73 2.40
C LYS A 36 10.37 -11.20 3.64
N ALA A 37 10.64 -10.54 4.76
CA ALA A 37 9.82 -10.67 5.96
C ALA A 37 8.36 -10.35 5.60
N HIS A 38 7.47 -11.31 5.82
CA HIS A 38 6.05 -11.09 5.68
C HIS A 38 5.62 -10.17 6.82
N ARG A 39 5.56 -8.86 6.59
CA ARG A 39 4.92 -7.94 7.54
C ARG A 39 3.45 -8.35 7.62
N LEU A 40 3.05 -8.97 8.72
CA LEU A 40 1.64 -9.15 9.06
C LEU A 40 1.02 -7.76 9.03
N ARG A 41 0.21 -7.48 7.99
CA ARG A 41 -0.62 -6.28 8.01
C ARG A 41 -1.55 -6.46 9.19
N LYS A 42 -1.38 -5.64 10.23
CA LYS A 42 -2.33 -5.60 11.34
C LYS A 42 -3.72 -5.37 10.72
N LYS A 43 -4.65 -6.28 10.97
CA LYS A 43 -6.05 -6.08 10.58
C LYS A 43 -6.54 -4.86 11.34
N LEU A 44 -6.70 -3.72 10.66
CA LEU A 44 -7.33 -2.54 11.23
C LEU A 44 -8.77 -2.93 11.59
N LYS A 45 -9.15 -2.78 12.86
CA LYS A 45 -10.55 -2.96 13.26
C LYS A 45 -11.33 -1.73 12.80
N ALA A 46 -12.61 -1.91 12.48
CA ALA A 46 -13.50 -0.80 12.13
C ALA A 46 -13.51 0.29 13.21
N LYS A 47 -13.42 -0.10 14.50
CA LYS A 47 -13.27 0.83 15.62
C LYS A 47 -12.03 1.73 15.51
N ASP A 48 -10.89 1.18 15.10
CA ASP A 48 -9.64 1.93 14.94
C ASP A 48 -9.72 2.90 13.74
N PHE A 49 -10.47 2.51 12.71
CA PHE A 49 -10.77 3.39 11.57
C PHE A 49 -11.66 4.57 11.98
N VAL A 50 -12.78 4.30 12.65
CA VAL A 50 -13.72 5.34 13.11
C VAL A 50 -13.04 6.28 14.10
N ALA A 51 -12.23 5.79 15.04
CA ALA A 51 -11.50 6.65 15.97
C ALA A 51 -10.56 7.63 15.26
N ARG A 52 -9.85 7.19 14.21
CA ARG A 52 -8.97 8.05 13.42
C ARG A 52 -9.72 9.06 12.56
N TRP A 53 -10.92 8.71 12.09
CA TRP A 53 -11.75 9.58 11.25
C TRP A 53 -12.64 10.54 12.06
N ALA A 54 -13.15 10.12 13.21
CA ALA A 54 -13.99 10.95 14.09
C ALA A 54 -13.21 12.14 14.65
N GLY A 55 -11.90 12.00 14.87
CA GLY A 55 -11.04 13.13 15.23
C GLY A 55 -11.00 14.25 14.18
N PHE A 56 -11.32 13.95 12.91
CA PHE A 56 -11.47 14.96 11.84
C PHE A 56 -12.81 15.69 11.90
N LEU A 57 -13.85 15.06 12.44
CA LEU A 57 -15.20 15.62 12.57
C LEU A 57 -15.40 16.40 13.87
N HIS A 58 -14.46 16.30 14.82
CA HIS A 58 -14.50 16.98 16.10
C HIS A 58 -13.67 18.27 16.09
N SER A 59 -13.77 19.05 15.01
CA SER A 59 -13.30 20.43 15.04
C SER A 59 -14.41 21.29 15.67
N PRO A 60 -14.16 21.95 16.81
CA PRO A 60 -15.17 22.78 17.48
C PRO A 60 -15.64 23.98 16.64
N ASP A 61 -14.96 24.31 15.54
CA ASP A 61 -15.25 25.46 14.68
C ASP A 61 -16.12 25.15 13.44
N ILE A 62 -16.57 23.91 13.23
CA ILE A 62 -17.37 23.55 12.05
C ILE A 62 -18.75 24.23 12.07
N GLU A 63 -19.35 24.39 13.25
CA GLU A 63 -20.65 25.07 13.36
C GLU A 63 -20.51 26.58 13.11
N ASN A 64 -19.48 27.21 13.67
CA ASN A 64 -19.20 28.64 13.47
C ASN A 64 -18.91 28.97 12.00
N SER A 65 -18.07 28.17 11.33
CA SER A 65 -17.73 28.40 9.92
C SER A 65 -18.92 28.24 8.96
N ARG A 66 -19.86 27.33 9.25
CA ARG A 66 -21.12 27.21 8.50
C ARG A 66 -22.04 28.39 8.73
N TYR A 67 -22.16 28.84 9.98
CA TYR A 67 -22.98 29.99 10.36
C TYR A 67 -22.48 31.28 9.68
N ASP A 68 -21.18 31.54 9.74
CA ASP A 68 -20.55 32.72 9.10
C ASP A 68 -20.73 32.71 7.57
N TYR A 69 -20.60 31.55 6.94
CA TYR A 69 -20.83 31.39 5.50
C TYR A 69 -22.28 31.73 5.11
N LEU A 70 -23.26 31.23 5.87
CA LEU A 70 -24.67 31.48 5.59
C LEU A 70 -25.03 32.95 5.77
N ILE A 71 -24.55 33.60 6.84
CA ILE A 71 -24.76 35.05 7.04
C ILE A 71 -24.19 35.84 5.88
N LYS A 72 -22.96 35.55 5.44
CA LYS A 72 -22.32 36.29 4.36
C LYS A 72 -23.02 36.12 3.00
N LYS A 73 -23.68 34.98 2.77
CA LYS A 73 -24.35 34.66 1.51
C LYS A 73 -25.75 35.28 1.38
N TYR A 74 -26.46 35.44 2.50
CA TYR A 74 -27.84 35.92 2.53
C TYR A 74 -28.02 37.34 3.12
N LYS A 75 -26.92 38.00 3.50
CA LYS A 75 -26.85 39.47 3.64
C LYS A 75 -26.49 40.11 2.31
#